data_AF-A0AAF0IHM7-F1
#
_entry.id   AF-A0AAF0IHM7-F1
#
_cell.length_a   1.000
_cell.length_b   1.000
_cell.length_c   1.000
_cell.angle_alpha   90.00
_cell.angle_beta   90.00
_cell.angle_gamma   90.00
#
_symmetry.space_group_name_H-M   'P 1'
#
loop_
_entity.id
_entity.type
_entity.pdbx_description
1 polymer ?
#
loop_
_entity_poly.entity_id
_entity_poly.type
_entity_poly.pdbx_seq_one_letter_code
_entity_poly.pdbx_strand_id
1 'polypeptide(L)'
;MTALGLCQGSNGSQLQLLPILRERDFGSFEGKSWRTAVSARTTNPSNPPSDHKKPESTASMAARVNAFLSDFLFPVLHADKKAEEVVAIVSHGIILSVLWDTLAKLCKDSHLVFSRSVQMRTRRPGWSNTGYMELDIVKASRDIPRHVSYDSASLEDLEKNAHRTSCAQLMTDSLTVSLKITVHTVNERQHLRNLKRTGSGAGSATHDSQQKRINQFFKKPNN
;
A
#
# COMPACT_ATOMS: atom_id res chain seq x y z
N MET A 1 -0.40 15.05 10.65
CA MET A 1 -1.67 15.58 11.20
C MET A 1 -2.83 14.60 11.10
N THR A 2 -3.03 13.90 9.97
CA THR A 2 -4.21 13.03 9.79
C THR A 2 -4.35 11.94 10.86
N ALA A 3 -3.30 11.19 11.17
CA ALA A 3 -3.37 10.13 12.19
C ALA A 3 -3.64 10.66 13.60
N LEU A 4 -3.00 11.78 13.98
CA LEU A 4 -3.22 12.42 15.28
C LEU A 4 -4.67 12.90 15.45
N GLY A 5 -5.28 13.45 14.39
CA GLY A 5 -6.68 13.86 14.41
C GLY A 5 -7.65 12.68 14.57
N LEU A 6 -7.30 11.49 14.06
CA LEU A 6 -8.10 10.27 14.27
C LEU A 6 -7.99 9.76 15.71
N CYS A 7 -6.78 9.76 16.28
CA CYS A 7 -6.54 9.24 17.63
C CYS A 7 -7.13 10.12 18.75
N GLN A 8 -7.33 11.42 18.52
CA GLN A 8 -7.93 12.33 19.52
C GLN A 8 -9.40 11.98 19.83
N GLY A 9 -10.09 11.23 18.96
CA GLY A 9 -11.48 10.81 19.16
C GLY A 9 -11.66 9.40 19.74
N SER A 10 -10.59 8.63 19.92
CA SER A 10 -10.66 7.21 20.27
C SER A 10 -9.89 6.88 21.55
N ASN A 11 -10.63 6.62 22.63
CA ASN A 11 -10.05 6.16 23.89
C ASN A 11 -9.42 4.76 23.71
N GLY A 12 -8.09 4.67 23.82
CA GLY A 12 -7.36 3.40 23.81
C GLY A 12 -6.58 3.04 22.53
N SER A 13 -6.48 3.95 21.55
CA SER A 13 -5.71 3.68 20.33
C SER A 13 -4.19 3.81 20.54
N GLN A 14 -3.42 2.77 20.20
CA GLN A 14 -1.96 2.86 20.15
C GLN A 14 -1.51 3.41 18.80
N LEU A 15 -0.99 4.64 18.77
CA LEU A 15 -0.40 5.21 17.56
C LEU A 15 1.05 4.71 17.38
N GLN A 16 1.33 4.08 16.24
CA GLN A 16 2.68 3.70 15.85
C GLN A 16 3.09 4.41 14.55
N LEU A 17 4.21 5.12 14.58
CA LEU A 17 4.76 5.78 13.40
C LEU A 17 5.73 4.82 12.69
N LEU A 18 5.39 4.42 11.46
CA LEU A 18 6.13 3.42 10.71
C LEU A 18 6.77 4.02 9.45
N PRO A 19 8.10 4.28 9.43
CA PRO A 19 8.79 4.79 8.25
C PRO A 19 8.63 3.90 7.01
N ILE A 20 8.36 2.60 7.20
CA ILE A 20 8.15 1.64 6.12
C ILE A 20 6.89 1.93 5.29
N LEU A 21 5.95 2.71 5.84
CA LEU A 21 4.73 3.17 5.15
C LEU A 21 4.87 4.60 4.61
N ARG A 22 6.07 5.17 4.53
CA ARG A 22 6.28 6.46 3.87
C ARG A 22 5.95 6.39 2.37
N GLU A 23 5.64 7.56 1.79
CA GLU A 23 5.45 7.67 0.34
C GLU A 23 6.70 7.23 -0.43
N ARG A 24 6.48 6.88 -1.70
CA ARG A 24 7.53 6.67 -2.69
C ARG A 24 8.61 7.74 -2.61
N ASP A 25 9.87 7.32 -2.54
CA ASP A 25 11.01 8.21 -2.76
C ASP A 25 11.11 8.58 -4.25
N PHE A 26 10.95 9.85 -4.60
CA PHE A 26 11.09 10.30 -5.99
C PHE A 26 12.55 10.58 -6.38
N GLY A 27 13.51 10.38 -5.48
CA GLY A 27 14.93 10.62 -5.71
C GLY A 27 15.18 12.07 -6.15
N SER A 28 15.87 12.23 -7.28
CA SER A 28 16.18 13.55 -7.84
C SER A 28 14.96 14.32 -8.36
N PHE A 29 13.76 13.74 -8.30
CA PHE A 29 12.52 14.38 -8.71
C PHE A 29 11.70 14.95 -7.53
N GLU A 30 12.17 14.78 -6.30
CA GLU A 30 11.54 15.42 -5.14
C GLU A 30 11.49 16.94 -5.33
N GLY A 31 10.34 17.53 -5.01
CA GLY A 31 10.12 18.98 -5.17
C GLY A 31 10.11 19.50 -6.62
N LYS A 32 10.18 18.64 -7.64
CA LYS A 32 10.00 19.03 -9.06
C LYS A 32 8.55 18.91 -9.49
N SER A 33 8.14 19.73 -10.47
CA SER A 33 6.77 19.64 -11.01
C SER A 33 6.53 18.27 -11.65
N TRP A 34 5.31 17.74 -11.51
CA TRP A 34 4.93 16.47 -12.13
C TRP A 34 5.21 16.46 -13.63
N ARG A 35 4.92 17.56 -14.33
CA ARG A 35 5.19 17.71 -15.77
C ARG A 35 6.68 17.56 -16.08
N THR A 36 7.53 18.24 -15.31
CA THR A 36 8.99 18.15 -15.46
C THR A 36 9.50 16.73 -15.20
N ALA A 37 8.98 16.06 -14.17
CA ALA A 37 9.38 14.69 -13.83
C ALA A 37 8.91 13.64 -14.86
N VAL A 38 7.76 13.84 -15.51
CA VAL A 38 7.31 12.99 -16.63
C VAL A 38 8.17 13.20 -17.86
N SER A 39 8.39 14.46 -18.27
CA SER A 39 9.23 14.77 -19.44
C SER A 39 10.66 14.23 -19.29
N ALA A 40 11.27 14.39 -18.11
CA ALA A 40 12.61 13.88 -17.85
C ALA A 40 12.70 12.35 -17.87
N ARG A 41 11.60 11.63 -17.55
CA ARG A 41 11.52 10.16 -17.68
C ARG A 41 11.45 9.71 -19.14
N THR A 42 10.82 10.50 -20.01
CA THR A 42 10.73 10.19 -21.44
C THR A 42 12.01 10.53 -22.20
N THR A 43 12.75 11.55 -21.75
CA THR A 43 13.93 12.06 -22.46
C THR A 43 15.24 11.44 -21.96
N ASN A 44 15.21 10.23 -21.36
CA ASN A 44 16.35 9.51 -20.76
C ASN A 44 17.71 10.06 -21.20
N PRO A 45 18.34 10.99 -20.45
CA PRO A 45 19.64 11.49 -20.82
C PRO A 45 20.63 10.32 -20.75
N SER A 46 21.33 10.05 -21.85
CA SER A 46 22.27 8.93 -22.00
C SER A 46 23.33 8.90 -20.90
N ASN A 47 23.65 10.07 -20.34
CA ASN A 47 24.53 10.28 -19.19
C ASN A 47 23.82 11.17 -18.16
N PRO A 48 23.11 10.61 -17.16
CA PRO A 48 22.64 11.41 -16.04
C PRO A 48 23.83 11.93 -15.21
N PRO A 49 23.74 13.11 -14.57
CA PRO A 49 24.74 13.58 -13.62
C PRO A 49 25.02 12.52 -12.54
N SER A 50 26.25 12.44 -12.03
CA SER A 50 26.68 11.44 -11.02
C SER A 50 25.76 11.39 -9.79
N ASP A 51 25.18 12.53 -9.43
CA ASP A 51 24.38 12.69 -8.21
C ASP A 51 22.88 12.38 -8.44
N HIS A 52 22.51 11.91 -9.64
CA HIS A 52 21.12 11.63 -9.97
C HIS A 52 20.60 10.35 -9.30
N LYS A 53 20.07 10.49 -8.08
CA LYS A 53 19.31 9.42 -7.40
C LYS A 53 18.03 9.06 -8.18
N LYS A 54 17.88 7.79 -8.55
CA LYS A 54 16.69 7.25 -9.22
C LYS A 54 15.50 7.19 -8.26
N PRO A 55 14.25 7.36 -8.75
CA PRO A 55 13.06 7.08 -7.94
C PRO A 55 13.04 5.64 -7.44
N GLU A 56 12.48 5.45 -6.25
CA GLU A 56 12.16 4.13 -5.72
C GLU A 56 11.26 3.37 -6.69
N SER A 57 11.55 2.07 -6.85
CA SER A 57 10.81 1.18 -7.73
C SER A 57 9.56 0.63 -7.05
N THR A 58 8.57 0.20 -7.84
CA THR A 58 7.39 -0.50 -7.31
C THR A 58 7.76 -1.77 -6.54
N ALA A 59 8.80 -2.49 -6.98
CA ALA A 59 9.29 -3.68 -6.28
C ALA A 59 9.85 -3.36 -4.88
N SER A 60 10.59 -2.25 -4.73
CA SER A 60 11.06 -1.78 -3.43
C SER A 60 9.90 -1.41 -2.50
N MET A 61 8.90 -0.69 -3.03
CA MET A 61 7.69 -0.36 -2.26
C MET A 61 6.91 -1.62 -1.85
N ALA A 62 6.80 -2.60 -2.74
CA ALA A 62 6.15 -3.88 -2.44
C ALA A 62 6.91 -4.65 -1.36
N ALA A 63 8.24 -4.65 -1.36
CA ALA A 63 9.05 -5.26 -0.30
C ALA A 63 8.80 -4.59 1.06
N ARG A 64 8.75 -3.25 1.10
CA ARG A 64 8.36 -2.49 2.31
C ARG A 64 6.97 -2.85 2.81
N VAL A 65 6.00 -2.92 1.89
CA VAL A 65 4.63 -3.34 2.20
C VAL A 65 4.59 -4.76 2.74
N ASN A 66 5.31 -5.71 2.13
CA ASN A 66 5.35 -7.10 2.60
C ASN A 66 5.89 -7.20 4.03
N ALA A 67 6.95 -6.46 4.36
CA ALA A 67 7.46 -6.40 5.73
C ALA A 67 6.42 -5.77 6.68
N PHE A 68 5.72 -4.71 6.28
CA PHE A 68 4.61 -4.17 7.08
C PHE A 68 3.51 -5.22 7.33
N LEU A 69 3.11 -5.96 6.29
CA LEU A 69 2.09 -7.00 6.42
C LEU A 69 2.55 -8.12 7.36
N SER A 70 3.78 -8.59 7.19
CA SER A 70 4.42 -9.62 8.02
C SER A 70 4.51 -9.22 9.49
N ASP A 71 5.01 -8.03 9.76
CA ASP A 71 5.48 -7.68 11.10
C ASP A 71 4.40 -6.96 11.93
N PHE A 72 3.37 -6.41 11.29
CA PHE A 72 2.33 -5.61 11.97
C PHE A 72 0.92 -6.14 11.72
N LEU A 73 0.53 -6.37 10.45
CA LEU A 73 -0.86 -6.72 10.15
C LEU A 73 -1.19 -8.20 10.41
N PHE A 74 -0.33 -9.12 9.98
CA PHE A 74 -0.59 -10.55 10.20
C PHE A 74 -0.57 -10.97 11.67
N PRO A 75 0.30 -10.43 12.55
CA PRO A 75 0.23 -10.73 13.97
C PRO A 75 -1.12 -10.37 14.58
N VAL A 76 -1.73 -9.25 14.16
CA VAL A 76 -3.09 -8.85 14.53
C VAL A 76 -4.12 -9.86 14.01
N LEU A 77 -4.03 -10.26 12.74
CA LEU A 77 -4.95 -11.23 12.13
C LEU A 77 -4.83 -12.66 12.69
N HIS A 78 -3.67 -13.04 13.22
CA HIS A 78 -3.43 -14.36 13.82
C HIS A 78 -3.71 -14.41 15.32
N ALA A 79 -3.82 -13.25 15.98
CA ALA A 79 -4.17 -13.23 17.38
C ALA A 79 -5.57 -13.80 17.58
N ASP A 80 -5.69 -14.85 18.39
CA ASP A 80 -6.98 -15.44 18.74
C ASP A 80 -7.69 -14.53 19.75
N LYS A 81 -8.30 -13.46 19.23
CA LYS A 81 -9.02 -12.46 20.01
C LYS A 81 -10.52 -12.75 19.95
N LYS A 82 -11.18 -12.64 21.10
CA LYS A 82 -12.64 -12.79 21.23
C LYS A 82 -13.44 -11.62 20.64
N ALA A 83 -12.79 -10.50 20.33
CA ALA A 83 -13.42 -9.28 19.85
C ALA A 83 -12.80 -8.85 18.52
N GLU A 84 -13.60 -8.16 17.70
CA GLU A 84 -13.16 -7.54 16.45
C GLU A 84 -12.09 -6.48 16.73
N GLU A 85 -11.06 -6.44 15.90
CA GLU A 85 -9.97 -5.47 15.99
C GLU A 85 -9.98 -4.54 14.78
N VAL A 86 -10.00 -3.24 15.05
CA VAL A 86 -10.01 -2.20 14.01
C VAL A 86 -8.62 -1.60 13.90
N VAL A 87 -8.01 -1.75 12.73
CA VAL A 87 -6.69 -1.18 12.41
C VAL A 87 -6.85 -0.05 11.41
N ALA A 88 -6.40 1.15 11.79
CA ALA A 88 -6.36 2.30 10.90
C ALA A 88 -4.95 2.50 10.32
N ILE A 89 -4.82 2.42 9.00
CA ILE A 89 -3.56 2.67 8.29
C ILE A 89 -3.63 4.04 7.60
N VAL A 90 -2.76 4.96 8.02
CA VAL A 90 -2.70 6.31 7.46
C VAL A 90 -1.38 6.50 6.73
N SER A 91 -1.45 6.76 5.43
CA SER A 91 -0.28 6.89 4.57
C SER A 91 -0.59 7.76 3.34
N HIS A 92 0.17 7.59 2.26
CA HIS A 92 0.12 8.40 1.04
C HIS A 92 -0.38 7.59 -0.15
N GLY A 93 -0.80 8.27 -1.21
CA GLY A 93 -1.54 7.64 -2.30
C GLY A 93 -0.79 6.51 -3.01
N ILE A 94 0.47 6.69 -3.38
CA ILE A 94 1.17 5.66 -4.17
C ILE A 94 1.44 4.42 -3.31
N ILE A 95 1.99 4.60 -2.12
CA ILE A 95 2.24 3.47 -1.22
C ILE A 95 0.94 2.78 -0.76
N LEU A 96 -0.18 3.49 -0.59
CA LEU A 96 -1.49 2.87 -0.32
C LEU A 96 -2.00 2.06 -1.52
N SER A 97 -1.77 2.51 -2.76
CA SER A 97 -2.08 1.69 -3.95
C SER A 97 -1.23 0.41 -3.98
N VAL A 98 0.06 0.50 -3.64
CA VAL A 98 0.93 -0.68 -3.54
C VAL A 98 0.47 -1.62 -2.43
N LEU A 99 0.08 -1.08 -1.26
CA LEU A 99 -0.48 -1.86 -0.15
C LEU A 99 -1.72 -2.64 -0.58
N TRP A 100 -2.66 -1.97 -1.24
CA TRP A 100 -3.86 -2.60 -1.78
C TRP A 100 -3.53 -3.70 -2.79
N ASP A 101 -2.67 -3.41 -3.77
CA ASP A 101 -2.30 -4.38 -4.80
C ASP A 101 -1.61 -5.61 -4.20
N THR A 102 -0.79 -5.44 -3.16
CA THR A 102 -0.15 -6.56 -2.46
C THR A 102 -1.17 -7.38 -1.66
N LEU A 103 -2.07 -6.73 -0.90
CA LEU A 103 -3.12 -7.42 -0.15
C LEU A 103 -4.07 -8.21 -1.07
N ALA A 104 -4.49 -7.61 -2.18
CA ALA A 104 -5.40 -8.24 -3.13
C ALA A 104 -4.78 -9.49 -3.77
N LYS A 105 -3.46 -9.51 -4.01
CA LYS A 105 -2.73 -10.68 -4.54
C LYS A 105 -2.68 -11.86 -3.55
N LEU A 106 -2.87 -11.62 -2.25
CA LEU A 106 -2.94 -12.67 -1.23
C LEU A 106 -4.34 -13.30 -1.15
N CYS A 107 -5.33 -12.72 -1.83
CA CYS A 107 -6.64 -13.31 -1.98
C CYS A 107 -6.68 -14.15 -3.27
N LYS A 108 -7.32 -15.32 -3.20
CA LYS A 108 -7.84 -15.93 -4.43
C LYS A 108 -8.94 -15.01 -4.98
N ASP A 109 -9.09 -14.91 -6.29
CA ASP A 109 -10.08 -14.01 -6.90
C ASP A 109 -11.52 -14.22 -6.37
N SER A 110 -11.87 -15.46 -6.03
CA SER A 110 -13.16 -15.81 -5.41
C SER A 110 -13.36 -15.29 -3.98
N HIS A 111 -12.29 -14.89 -3.31
CA HIS A 111 -12.28 -14.43 -1.93
C HIS A 111 -12.15 -12.90 -1.81
N LEU A 112 -12.07 -12.18 -2.93
CA LEU A 112 -12.12 -10.73 -2.98
C LEU A 112 -13.53 -10.26 -3.35
N VAL A 113 -14.28 -9.84 -2.34
CA VAL A 113 -15.68 -9.42 -2.50
C VAL A 113 -15.78 -7.91 -2.36
N PHE A 114 -16.55 -7.29 -3.25
CA PHE A 114 -16.92 -5.87 -3.13
C PHE A 114 -18.40 -5.78 -2.76
N SER A 115 -18.72 -4.91 -1.82
CA SER A 115 -20.10 -4.59 -1.48
C SER A 115 -20.86 -4.06 -2.72
N ARG A 116 -22.19 -4.21 -2.73
CA ARG A 116 -23.03 -3.79 -3.88
C ARG A 116 -22.94 -2.28 -4.16
N SER A 117 -22.57 -1.47 -3.17
CA SER A 117 -22.41 -0.02 -3.31
C SER A 117 -21.11 0.38 -4.01
N VAL A 118 -20.11 -0.51 -4.09
CA VAL A 118 -18.83 -0.21 -4.75
C VAL A 118 -18.95 -0.44 -6.26
N GLN A 119 -18.82 0.65 -7.02
CA GLN A 119 -18.88 0.62 -8.47
C GLN A 119 -17.66 -0.10 -9.07
N MET A 120 -17.84 -0.81 -10.18
CA MET A 120 -16.74 -1.57 -10.83
C MET A 120 -15.54 -0.68 -11.17
N ARG A 121 -15.77 0.53 -11.67
CA ARG A 121 -14.73 1.52 -12.02
C ARG A 121 -13.92 2.02 -10.82
N THR A 122 -14.43 1.89 -9.59
CA THR A 122 -13.75 2.34 -8.37
C THR A 122 -13.06 1.19 -7.63
N ARG A 123 -13.07 -0.03 -8.16
CA ARG A 123 -12.44 -1.21 -7.52
C ARG A 123 -10.91 -1.12 -7.45
N ARG A 124 -10.29 -0.28 -8.27
CA ARG A 124 -8.90 0.14 -8.09
C ARG A 124 -8.87 1.52 -7.44
N PRO A 125 -8.36 1.65 -6.21
CA PRO A 125 -8.40 2.92 -5.50
C PRO A 125 -7.48 3.94 -6.16
N GLY A 126 -8.06 5.04 -6.64
CA GLY A 126 -7.36 6.32 -6.75
C GLY A 126 -7.54 7.08 -5.44
N TRP A 127 -6.45 7.40 -4.74
CA TRP A 127 -6.52 8.03 -3.42
C TRP A 127 -6.62 9.55 -3.53
N SER A 128 -7.69 10.10 -2.97
CA SER A 128 -7.81 11.54 -2.71
C SER A 128 -7.22 11.86 -1.33
N ASN A 129 -6.84 13.11 -1.10
CA ASN A 129 -6.45 13.55 0.24
C ASN A 129 -7.58 13.25 1.23
N THR A 130 -7.22 12.59 2.33
CA THR A 130 -8.12 12.09 3.38
C THR A 130 -9.24 11.16 2.92
N GLY A 131 -9.23 10.71 1.66
CA GLY A 131 -10.11 9.64 1.22
C GLY A 131 -9.73 8.32 1.87
N TYR A 132 -10.72 7.52 2.28
CA TYR A 132 -10.47 6.25 2.97
C TYR A 132 -11.07 5.06 2.21
N MET A 133 -10.53 3.88 2.49
CA MET A 133 -11.09 2.60 2.10
C MET A 133 -11.41 1.86 3.39
N GLU A 134 -12.54 1.18 3.41
CA GLU A 134 -12.98 0.35 4.52
C GLU A 134 -13.17 -1.06 3.98
N LEU A 135 -12.62 -2.03 4.71
CA LEU A 135 -12.68 -3.44 4.35
C LEU A 135 -12.55 -4.31 5.59
N ASP A 136 -13.12 -5.51 5.49
CA ASP A 136 -12.89 -6.60 6.44
C ASP A 136 -11.89 -7.58 5.86
N ILE A 137 -11.00 -8.09 6.72
CA ILE A 137 -10.07 -9.16 6.37
C ILE A 137 -10.31 -10.32 7.32
N VAL A 138 -10.58 -11.49 6.75
CA VAL A 138 -10.64 -12.74 7.51
C VAL A 138 -9.67 -13.76 6.94
N LYS A 139 -9.12 -14.60 7.82
CA LYS A 139 -8.33 -15.75 7.41
C LYS A 139 -9.23 -16.75 6.70
N ALA A 140 -8.91 -17.09 5.45
CA ALA A 140 -9.58 -18.20 4.78
C ALA A 140 -8.99 -19.51 5.32
N SER A 141 -9.86 -20.44 5.72
CA SER A 141 -9.45 -21.81 6.05
C SER A 141 -8.70 -22.41 4.87
N ARG A 142 -7.60 -23.11 5.15
CA ARG A 142 -6.95 -23.93 4.12
C ARG A 142 -7.93 -25.03 3.77
N ASP A 143 -8.53 -24.98 2.59
CA ASP A 143 -9.05 -26.20 1.96
C ASP A 143 -7.83 -27.08 1.70
N ILE A 144 -7.52 -27.99 2.63
CA ILE A 144 -6.53 -29.04 2.40
C ILE A 144 -7.18 -29.99 1.40
N PRO A 145 -6.66 -30.17 0.18
CA PRO A 145 -7.11 -31.26 -0.68
C PRO A 145 -6.83 -32.55 0.09
N ARG A 146 -7.88 -33.32 0.40
CA ARG A 146 -7.74 -34.65 1.01
C ARG A 146 -6.84 -35.50 0.11
N HIS A 147 -5.63 -35.76 0.60
CA HIS A 147 -4.79 -36.92 0.30
C HIS A 147 -4.56 -37.22 -1.19
N VAL A 148 -3.58 -36.54 -1.81
CA VAL A 148 -2.90 -37.11 -2.98
C VAL A 148 -1.85 -38.08 -2.46
N SER A 149 -2.15 -39.37 -2.51
CA SER A 149 -1.18 -40.44 -2.33
C SER A 149 -0.11 -40.32 -3.42
N TYR A 150 1.08 -39.85 -3.05
CA TYR A 150 2.25 -39.88 -3.93
C TYR A 150 2.94 -41.22 -3.78
N ASP A 151 2.96 -41.97 -4.88
CA ASP A 151 3.74 -43.18 -5.06
C ASP A 151 5.23 -42.83 -5.04
N SER A 152 6.01 -43.63 -4.31
CA SER A 152 7.40 -43.36 -3.93
C SER A 152 8.37 -43.70 -5.06
N ALA A 153 8.43 -42.88 -6.10
CA ALA A 153 9.43 -43.04 -7.16
C ALA A 153 9.70 -41.72 -7.93
N SER A 154 10.48 -40.80 -7.36
CA SER A 154 11.30 -39.82 -8.11
C SER A 154 12.09 -38.84 -7.22
N LEU A 155 12.74 -39.32 -6.16
CA LEU A 155 13.55 -38.45 -5.28
C LEU A 155 14.91 -38.03 -5.85
N GLU A 156 15.34 -38.52 -7.03
CA GLU A 156 16.68 -38.24 -7.54
C GLU A 156 16.77 -37.09 -8.56
N ASP A 157 15.64 -36.58 -9.08
CA ASP A 157 15.66 -35.55 -10.12
C ASP A 157 15.50 -34.10 -9.61
N LEU A 158 15.29 -33.91 -8.30
CA LEU A 158 15.02 -32.58 -7.71
C LEU A 158 16.26 -31.86 -7.16
N GLU A 159 17.39 -32.53 -6.96
CA GLU A 159 18.57 -31.92 -6.33
C GLU A 159 19.39 -31.01 -7.28
N LYS A 160 19.23 -31.12 -8.61
CA LYS A 160 20.08 -30.39 -9.57
C LYS A 160 19.66 -28.94 -9.86
N ASN A 161 18.51 -28.48 -9.37
CA ASN A 161 18.01 -27.12 -9.61
C ASN A 161 18.06 -26.18 -8.37
N ALA A 162 18.72 -26.59 -7.29
CA ALA A 162 18.62 -25.97 -5.97
C ALA A 162 19.42 -24.65 -5.74
N HIS A 163 19.99 -24.00 -6.76
CA HIS A 163 20.92 -22.87 -6.54
C HIS A 163 20.49 -21.50 -7.09
N ARG A 164 19.27 -21.34 -7.62
CA ARG A 164 18.74 -20.01 -7.99
C ARG A 164 17.36 -19.64 -7.41
N THR A 165 16.70 -20.56 -6.71
CA THR A 165 15.30 -20.39 -6.26
C THR A 165 15.16 -20.21 -4.74
N SER A 166 16.28 -20.26 -3.99
CA SER A 166 16.27 -20.38 -2.52
C SER A 166 15.66 -19.18 -1.77
N CYS A 167 15.87 -17.94 -2.21
CA CYS A 167 15.37 -16.76 -1.49
C CYS A 167 13.91 -16.40 -1.81
N ALA A 168 13.39 -16.77 -2.98
CA ALA A 168 11.98 -16.53 -3.35
C ALA A 168 11.06 -17.61 -2.76
N GLN A 169 11.50 -18.87 -2.75
CA GLN A 169 10.72 -20.01 -2.26
C GLN A 169 10.51 -19.95 -0.73
N LEU A 170 11.56 -19.56 0.02
CA LEU A 170 11.50 -19.47 1.49
C LEU A 170 10.58 -18.35 2.00
N MET A 171 10.31 -17.31 1.19
CA MET A 171 9.34 -16.27 1.54
C MET A 171 7.89 -16.66 1.22
N THR A 172 7.67 -17.51 0.21
CA THR A 172 6.33 -17.97 -0.16
C THR A 172 5.70 -18.94 0.84
N ASP A 173 6.49 -19.77 1.54
CA ASP A 173 5.92 -20.70 2.52
C ASP A 173 5.46 -19.99 3.81
N SER A 174 6.14 -18.90 4.20
CA SER A 174 5.80 -18.12 5.40
C SER A 174 4.59 -17.19 5.21
N LEU A 175 4.17 -16.91 3.97
CA LEU A 175 3.04 -16.02 3.65
C LEU A 175 1.77 -16.77 3.17
N THR A 176 1.64 -18.07 3.46
CA THR A 176 0.51 -18.93 3.07
C THR A 176 -0.80 -18.64 3.82
N VAL A 177 -1.08 -17.37 4.11
CA VAL A 177 -2.39 -16.92 4.60
C VAL A 177 -3.25 -16.63 3.38
N SER A 178 -4.11 -17.57 3.03
CA SER A 178 -5.22 -17.26 2.13
C SER A 178 -6.13 -16.28 2.86
N LEU A 179 -6.32 -15.08 2.31
CA LEU A 179 -7.21 -14.07 2.87
C LEU A 179 -8.56 -14.09 2.15
N LYS A 180 -9.61 -13.75 2.87
CA LYS A 180 -10.87 -13.29 2.30
C LYS A 180 -11.07 -11.83 2.70
N ILE A 181 -11.20 -10.98 1.69
CA ILE A 181 -11.33 -9.53 1.86
C ILE A 181 -12.71 -9.12 1.37
N THR A 182 -13.44 -8.38 2.22
CA THR A 182 -14.71 -7.76 1.85
C THR A 182 -14.53 -6.25 1.85
N VAL A 183 -14.58 -5.62 0.68
CA VAL A 183 -14.44 -4.17 0.54
C VAL A 183 -15.79 -3.49 0.65
N HIS A 184 -15.93 -2.60 1.62
CA HIS A 184 -17.18 -1.88 1.89
C HIS A 184 -17.26 -0.56 1.15
N THR A 185 -16.14 0.18 1.09
CA THR A 185 -16.05 1.45 0.36
C THR A 185 -14.64 1.70 -0.19
N VAL A 186 -14.55 2.51 -1.25
CA VAL A 186 -13.27 2.86 -1.89
C VAL A 186 -13.16 4.36 -2.11
N ASN A 187 -12.12 4.97 -1.53
CA ASN A 187 -11.84 6.41 -1.62
C ASN A 187 -13.03 7.29 -1.22
N GLU A 188 -13.72 6.90 -0.14
CA GLU A 188 -14.88 7.61 0.38
C GLU A 188 -14.48 8.96 0.98
N ARG A 189 -15.32 9.96 0.72
CA ARG A 189 -15.10 11.37 1.07
C ARG A 189 -16.38 12.03 1.58
N GLN A 190 -17.34 11.25 2.08
CA GLN A 190 -18.61 11.78 2.59
C GLN A 190 -18.38 12.82 3.68
N HIS A 191 -17.37 12.62 4.54
CA HIS A 191 -16.96 13.58 5.57
C HIS A 191 -16.51 14.94 5.00
N LEU A 192 -16.17 15.02 3.71
CA LEU A 192 -15.76 16.26 3.03
C LEU A 192 -16.91 16.96 2.28
N ARG A 193 -18.10 16.35 2.14
CA ARG A 193 -19.17 16.91 1.28
C ARG A 193 -19.62 18.31 1.69
N ASN A 194 -19.55 18.62 2.98
CA ASN A 194 -19.91 19.93 3.53
C ASN A 194 -18.69 20.79 3.88
N LEU A 195 -17.49 20.32 3.58
CA LEU A 195 -16.26 21.05 3.83
C LEU A 195 -15.80 21.76 2.56
N LYS A 196 -15.86 23.09 2.57
CA LYS A 196 -15.22 23.89 1.53
C LYS A 196 -13.72 23.88 1.78
N ARG A 197 -12.93 23.54 0.75
CA ARG A 197 -11.49 23.79 0.79
C ARG A 197 -11.30 25.28 1.07
N THR A 198 -10.63 25.62 2.16
CA THR A 198 -10.16 26.97 2.40
C THR A 198 -9.26 27.34 1.22
N GLY A 199 -9.71 28.25 0.36
CA GLY A 199 -8.90 28.75 -0.75
C GLY A 199 -7.57 29.23 -0.18
N SER A 200 -6.48 28.58 -0.57
CA SER A 200 -5.09 29.02 -0.30
C SER A 200 -4.82 29.56 1.11
N GLY A 201 -4.63 28.70 2.13
CA GLY A 201 -4.43 29.22 3.49
C GLY A 201 -3.83 28.28 4.51
N ALA A 202 -4.38 27.08 4.73
CA ALA A 202 -3.89 26.17 5.78
C ALA A 202 -2.52 25.56 5.43
N GLY A 203 -1.47 25.96 6.15
CA GLY A 203 -0.09 25.50 5.98
C GLY A 203 0.03 23.98 6.06
N SER A 204 1.00 23.42 5.34
CA SER A 204 1.46 22.05 5.63
C SER A 204 1.92 22.05 7.09
N ALA A 205 1.43 21.13 7.92
CA ALA A 205 1.96 21.01 9.28
C ALA A 205 3.46 20.72 9.22
N THR A 206 4.15 21.23 10.23
CA THR A 206 5.60 21.39 10.42
C THR A 206 6.49 20.15 10.26
N HIS A 207 5.97 18.98 9.88
CA HIS A 207 6.69 17.72 10.02
C HIS A 207 7.19 17.07 8.71
N ASP A 208 7.18 17.80 7.61
CA ASP A 208 7.96 17.46 6.42
C ASP A 208 8.40 18.74 5.70
N SER A 209 9.68 19.10 5.85
CA SER A 209 10.28 20.26 5.19
C SER A 209 10.30 20.14 3.65
N GLN A 210 10.08 18.94 3.11
CA GLN A 210 10.00 18.69 1.67
C GLN A 210 8.57 18.82 1.11
N GLN A 211 7.55 18.84 1.97
CA GLN A 211 6.15 18.89 1.55
C GLN A 211 5.73 20.32 1.14
N LYS A 212 6.00 20.66 -0.12
CA LYS A 212 5.57 21.92 -0.74
C LYS A 212 4.15 21.82 -1.31
N ARG A 213 3.40 22.93 -1.26
CA ARG A 213 2.02 22.97 -1.80
C ARG A 213 2.02 22.85 -3.32
N ILE A 214 1.00 22.17 -3.88
CA ILE A 214 0.82 21.96 -5.32
C ILE A 214 0.83 23.26 -6.15
N ASN A 215 0.39 24.39 -5.57
CA ASN A 215 0.38 25.69 -6.25
C ASN A 215 1.77 26.34 -6.37
N GLN A 216 2.79 25.86 -5.65
CA GLN A 216 4.18 26.25 -5.92
C GLN A 216 4.75 25.59 -7.18
N PHE A 217 4.06 24.58 -7.73
CA PHE A 217 4.48 23.87 -8.94
C PHE A 217 3.83 24.42 -10.22
N PHE A 218 2.89 25.36 -10.10
CA PHE A 218 2.23 26.00 -11.24
C PHE A 218 2.59 27.47 -11.29
N LYS A 219 3.27 27.90 -12.36
CA LYS A 219 3.42 29.33 -12.67
C LYS A 219 2.05 29.88 -13.05
N LYS A 220 1.67 31.04 -12.48
CA LYS A 220 0.50 31.80 -12.93
C LYS A 220 0.66 32.11 -14.43
N PRO A 221 -0.38 31.95 -15.26
CA PRO A 221 -0.33 32.46 -16.62
C PRO A 221 -0.14 33.97 -16.54
N ASN A 222 0.83 34.49 -17.29
CA ASN A 222 0.98 35.93 -17.46
C ASN A 222 -0.23 36.41 -18.28
N ASN A 223 -1.00 37.35 -17.71
CA ASN A 223 -1.81 38.27 -18.50
C ASN A 223 -0.89 39.33 -19.09
#